data_AF-A0A7M7PGT0-F1
#
_entry.id   AF-A0A7M7PGT0-F1
#
_cell.length_a   1.000
_cell.length_b   1.000
_cell.length_c   1.000
_cell.angle_alpha   90.00
_cell.angle_beta   90.00
_cell.angle_gamma   90.00
#
_symmetry.space_group_name_H-M   'P 1'
#
loop_
_entity.id
_entity.type
_entity.pdbx_description
1 polymer ?
#
loop_
_entity_poly.entity_id
_entity_poly.type
_entity_poly.pdbx_seq_one_letter_code
_entity_poly.pdbx_strand_id
1 'polypeptide(L)'
;MNSAPVRGYEEDVGLHTDVRVIGHVNLARGLQTSKKLIDEILVDPATRTGIVVVPWLYQEKINKTNNAVYQAARKMTAKYPHVKFYFLTPEKINETEDRFLIETGVSLTDAKTWLSTGFVAMLFALDVCNRIDVYGLSNVEYCSRHPNSSSSYHYYEPGVQRECEYYQWSETQMNKGHKFMTEKAVFARWSLGYNIHFHYPSWRATIRNVTAELETPFLQLYKEALKSGTLEHIRKAARHVRVVRRVKVIRRYARVPVPPNNMGVGPYVIPIVQGGMNI
;
A
#
# COMPACT_ATOMS: atom_id res chain seq x y z
N MET A 1 4.50 2.27 5.62
CA MET A 1 3.25 1.51 5.37
C MET A 1 3.36 0.06 5.84
N ASN A 2 2.24 -0.65 6.05
CA ASN A 2 2.19 -2.04 6.50
C ASN A 2 3.14 -2.29 7.70
N SER A 3 4.04 -3.27 7.59
CA SER A 3 4.98 -3.69 8.64
C SER A 3 6.36 -3.04 8.53
N ALA A 4 6.51 -1.98 7.73
CA ALA A 4 7.79 -1.32 7.53
C ALA A 4 8.31 -0.72 8.86
N PRO A 5 9.43 -1.20 9.41
CA PRO A 5 9.99 -0.73 10.67
C PRO A 5 10.77 0.57 10.49
N VAL A 6 10.94 1.31 11.56
CA VAL A 6 11.89 2.42 11.65
C VAL A 6 13.17 2.00 12.37
N ARG A 7 13.09 0.99 13.25
CA ARG A 7 14.22 0.60 14.08
C ARG A 7 15.33 -0.06 13.25
N GLY A 8 16.54 0.47 13.36
CA GLY A 8 17.71 0.07 12.57
C GLY A 8 17.78 0.70 11.18
N TYR A 9 16.86 1.64 10.87
CA TYR A 9 16.78 2.37 9.60
C TYR A 9 16.51 3.87 9.83
N GLU A 10 16.76 4.36 11.05
CA GLU A 10 16.37 5.69 11.51
C GLU A 10 16.96 6.82 10.67
N GLU A 11 18.19 6.65 10.20
CA GLU A 11 18.89 7.62 9.36
C GLU A 11 18.23 7.74 7.97
N ASP A 12 17.65 6.66 7.47
CA ASP A 12 17.04 6.60 6.14
C ASP A 12 15.56 7.00 6.19
N VAL A 13 14.78 6.38 7.08
CA VAL A 13 13.30 6.49 7.08
C VAL A 13 12.73 7.33 8.23
N GLY A 14 13.61 7.88 9.09
CA GLY A 14 13.23 8.63 10.27
C GLY A 14 12.79 7.75 11.45
N LEU A 15 12.50 8.39 12.58
CA LEU A 15 12.18 7.75 13.86
C LEU A 15 10.67 7.66 14.16
N HIS A 16 9.86 8.51 13.55
CA HIS A 16 8.48 8.77 13.95
C HIS A 16 7.46 8.26 12.93
N THR A 17 6.28 7.83 13.40
CA THR A 17 5.16 7.48 12.52
C THR A 17 3.86 8.06 13.08
N ASP A 18 3.32 9.12 12.48
CA ASP A 18 1.99 9.64 12.88
C ASP A 18 0.87 8.71 12.44
N VAL A 19 0.89 8.33 11.15
CA VAL A 19 -0.13 7.51 10.51
C VAL A 19 0.51 6.30 9.83
N ARG A 20 0.00 5.11 10.14
CA ARG A 20 0.39 3.87 9.51
C ARG A 20 -0.77 3.26 8.73
N VAL A 21 -0.67 3.29 7.41
CA VAL A 21 -1.64 2.63 6.53
C VAL A 21 -1.28 1.15 6.39
N ILE A 22 -2.20 0.25 6.73
CA ILE A 22 -2.01 -1.21 6.69
C ILE A 22 -3.18 -1.85 5.94
N GLY A 23 -2.92 -2.43 4.76
CA GLY A 23 -3.98 -3.13 4.01
C GLY A 23 -4.66 -4.22 4.85
N HIS A 24 -5.98 -4.36 4.74
CA HIS A 24 -6.77 -5.29 5.56
C HIS A 24 -6.22 -6.74 5.58
N VAL A 25 -5.71 -7.24 4.45
CA VAL A 25 -5.06 -8.57 4.34
C VAL A 25 -3.78 -8.69 5.16
N ASN A 26 -3.12 -7.56 5.44
CA ASN A 26 -1.87 -7.46 6.18
C ASN A 26 -2.09 -7.13 7.66
N LEU A 27 -3.29 -6.75 8.11
CA LEU A 27 -3.49 -6.34 9.50
C LEU A 27 -3.13 -7.45 10.49
N ALA A 28 -3.69 -8.64 10.31
CA ALA A 28 -3.38 -9.77 11.18
C ALA A 28 -1.98 -10.36 10.86
N ARG A 29 -1.66 -10.56 9.58
CA ARG A 29 -0.40 -11.19 9.17
C ARG A 29 0.83 -10.31 9.47
N GLY A 30 0.76 -9.04 9.12
CA GLY A 30 1.87 -8.10 9.22
C GLY A 30 2.17 -7.70 10.66
N LEU A 31 1.14 -7.55 11.50
CA LEU A 31 1.34 -7.18 12.92
C LEU A 31 1.49 -8.40 13.82
N GLN A 32 0.92 -9.58 13.53
CA GLN A 32 0.96 -10.72 14.48
C GLN A 32 2.10 -11.72 14.24
N THR A 33 3.00 -11.46 13.28
CA THR A 33 4.10 -12.38 12.97
C THR A 33 5.36 -12.12 13.78
N SER A 34 5.54 -10.94 14.36
CA SER A 34 6.73 -10.59 15.13
C SER A 34 6.37 -9.76 16.35
N LYS A 35 6.73 -10.28 17.55
CA LYS A 35 6.59 -9.51 18.80
C LYS A 35 7.39 -8.20 18.73
N LYS A 36 8.58 -8.22 18.12
CA LYS A 36 9.41 -7.02 17.94
C LYS A 36 8.67 -5.94 17.16
N LEU A 37 8.02 -6.30 16.04
CA LEU A 37 7.25 -5.35 15.23
C LEU A 37 6.00 -4.83 15.96
N ILE A 38 5.32 -5.69 16.73
CA ILE A 38 4.21 -5.23 17.59
C ILE A 38 4.72 -4.20 18.59
N ASP A 39 5.81 -4.54 19.29
CA ASP A 39 6.33 -3.70 20.34
C ASP A 39 6.76 -2.34 19.75
N GLU A 40 7.44 -2.34 18.60
CA GLU A 40 7.83 -1.12 17.89
C GLU A 40 6.64 -0.28 17.38
N ILE A 41 5.68 -0.90 16.69
CA ILE A 41 4.60 -0.17 16.01
C ILE A 41 3.49 0.25 16.98
N LEU A 42 3.21 -0.55 18.02
CA LEU A 42 2.01 -0.40 18.85
C LEU A 42 2.29 -0.12 20.34
N VAL A 43 3.52 -0.32 20.82
CA VAL A 43 3.83 -0.25 22.26
C VAL A 43 4.82 0.85 22.59
N ASP A 44 5.99 0.82 21.98
CA ASP A 44 7.15 1.66 22.31
C ASP A 44 6.85 3.15 22.08
N PRO A 45 6.81 3.98 23.13
CA PRO A 45 6.48 5.40 22.98
C PRO A 45 7.38 6.17 22.01
N ALA A 46 8.62 5.71 21.78
CA ALA A 46 9.55 6.38 20.88
C ALA A 46 9.24 6.14 19.39
N THR A 47 8.61 5.01 19.04
CA THR A 47 8.37 4.60 17.65
C THR A 47 6.91 4.29 17.32
N ARG A 48 6.05 4.19 18.34
CA ARG A 48 4.66 3.76 18.21
C ARG A 48 3.88 4.72 17.33
N THR A 49 3.09 4.13 16.43
CA THR A 49 2.20 4.88 15.55
C THR A 49 1.05 5.54 16.31
N GLY A 50 0.70 6.78 15.98
CA GLY A 50 -0.49 7.44 16.56
C GLY A 50 -1.79 6.84 16.03
N ILE A 51 -1.89 6.69 14.71
CA ILE A 51 -3.07 6.21 14.01
C ILE A 51 -2.72 5.05 13.08
N VAL A 52 -3.53 4.00 13.08
CA VAL A 52 -3.53 2.95 12.06
C VAL A 52 -4.76 3.10 11.18
N VAL A 53 -4.56 3.31 9.88
CA VAL A 53 -5.64 3.30 8.88
C VAL A 53 -5.63 1.95 8.17
N VAL A 54 -6.77 1.27 8.16
CA VAL A 54 -6.93 -0.07 7.59
C VAL A 54 -7.81 -0.01 6.35
N PRO A 55 -7.25 0.20 5.16
CA PRO A 55 -8.00 0.16 3.92
C PRO A 55 -8.36 -1.26 3.49
N TRP A 56 -9.54 -1.40 2.91
CA TRP A 56 -9.87 -2.53 2.05
C TRP A 56 -9.23 -2.29 0.69
N LEU A 57 -8.43 -3.25 0.22
CA LEU A 57 -7.65 -3.11 -1.03
C LEU A 57 -8.45 -3.54 -2.27
N TYR A 58 -9.64 -4.09 -2.04
CA TYR A 58 -10.60 -4.54 -3.02
C TYR A 58 -11.96 -4.69 -2.33
N GLN A 59 -13.06 -4.63 -3.09
CA GLN A 59 -14.40 -4.85 -2.57
C GLN A 59 -14.57 -6.25 -1.95
N GLU A 60 -15.09 -6.29 -0.72
CA GLU A 60 -15.55 -7.50 -0.05
C GLU A 60 -16.92 -7.24 0.59
N LYS A 61 -17.73 -8.31 0.72
CA LYS A 61 -18.93 -8.25 1.57
C LYS A 61 -18.49 -8.25 3.04
N ILE A 62 -18.45 -7.06 3.62
CA ILE A 62 -17.96 -6.85 4.98
C ILE A 62 -19.12 -6.96 5.98
N ASN A 63 -19.08 -7.99 6.84
CA ASN A 63 -19.88 -8.02 8.05
C ASN A 63 -19.00 -7.68 9.26
N LYS A 64 -19.18 -6.46 9.79
CA LYS A 64 -18.37 -5.92 10.90
C LYS A 64 -18.41 -6.77 12.18
N THR A 65 -19.45 -7.61 12.36
CA THR A 65 -19.60 -8.44 13.57
C THR A 65 -18.74 -9.71 13.54
N ASN A 66 -18.56 -10.34 12.38
CA ASN A 66 -17.89 -11.64 12.26
C ASN A 66 -16.63 -11.61 11.36
N ASN A 67 -16.35 -10.50 10.68
CA ASN A 67 -15.17 -10.36 9.84
C ASN A 67 -13.88 -10.41 10.69
N ALA A 68 -12.94 -11.27 10.27
CA ALA A 68 -11.71 -11.53 11.02
C ALA A 68 -10.81 -10.30 11.17
N VAL A 69 -10.79 -9.39 10.18
CA VAL A 69 -10.00 -8.15 10.22
C VAL A 69 -10.59 -7.19 11.25
N TYR A 70 -11.92 -7.01 11.27
CA TYR A 70 -12.59 -6.22 12.31
C TYR A 70 -12.35 -6.80 13.70
N GLN A 71 -12.44 -8.12 13.86
CA GLN A 71 -12.17 -8.78 15.14
C GLN A 71 -10.70 -8.62 15.58
N ALA A 72 -9.75 -8.65 14.64
CA ALA A 72 -8.34 -8.38 14.92
C ALA A 72 -8.14 -6.93 15.36
N ALA A 73 -8.69 -5.96 14.63
CA ALA A 73 -8.61 -4.54 14.98
C ALA A 73 -9.24 -4.27 16.35
N ARG A 74 -10.45 -4.78 16.64
CA ARG A 74 -11.10 -4.62 17.96
C ARG A 74 -10.22 -5.11 19.11
N LYS A 75 -9.55 -6.25 18.94
CA LYS A 75 -8.60 -6.77 19.93
C LYS A 75 -7.37 -5.87 20.08
N MET A 76 -6.85 -5.33 18.98
CA MET A 76 -5.72 -4.41 19.00
C MET A 76 -6.09 -3.08 19.66
N THR A 77 -7.23 -2.48 19.32
CA THR A 77 -7.72 -1.25 19.95
C THR A 77 -7.92 -1.44 21.47
N ALA A 78 -8.47 -2.58 21.89
CA ALA A 78 -8.63 -2.88 23.31
C ALA A 78 -7.29 -3.06 24.05
N LYS A 79 -6.29 -3.64 23.36
CA LYS A 79 -4.97 -3.93 23.95
C LYS A 79 -4.02 -2.72 23.92
N TYR A 80 -4.13 -1.86 22.92
CA TYR A 80 -3.25 -0.72 22.67
C TYR A 80 -4.10 0.56 22.57
N PRO A 81 -4.64 1.05 23.70
CA PRO A 81 -5.61 2.15 23.71
C PRO A 81 -5.03 3.48 23.22
N HIS A 82 -3.71 3.60 23.17
CA HIS A 82 -3.01 4.79 22.67
C HIS A 82 -2.88 4.84 21.14
N VAL A 83 -3.24 3.76 20.44
CA VAL A 83 -3.22 3.70 18.97
C VAL A 83 -4.66 3.67 18.47
N LYS A 84 -5.03 4.64 17.65
CA LYS A 84 -6.38 4.69 17.06
C LYS A 84 -6.43 3.86 15.79
N PHE A 85 -7.47 3.05 15.63
CA PHE A 85 -7.66 2.23 14.42
C PHE A 85 -8.88 2.73 13.65
N TYR A 86 -8.69 3.07 12.38
CA TYR A 86 -9.76 3.49 11.49
C TYR A 86 -9.86 2.55 10.29
N PHE A 87 -11.08 2.34 9.81
CA PHE A 87 -11.35 1.63 8.57
C PHE A 87 -11.90 2.62 7.55
N LEU A 88 -11.54 2.42 6.28
CA LEU A 88 -12.24 3.12 5.21
C LEU A 88 -13.71 2.67 5.16
N THR A 89 -14.60 3.63 4.88
CA THR A 89 -16.02 3.33 4.70
C THR A 89 -16.25 2.65 3.34
N PRO A 90 -17.37 1.92 3.16
CA PRO A 90 -17.72 1.35 1.85
C PRO A 90 -17.71 2.39 0.72
N GLU A 91 -18.19 3.60 0.99
CA GLU A 91 -18.20 4.70 0.02
C GLU A 91 -16.78 5.07 -0.39
N LYS A 92 -15.86 5.18 0.57
CA LYS A 92 -14.45 5.49 0.27
C LYS A 92 -13.73 4.37 -0.48
N ILE A 93 -14.12 3.11 -0.25
CA ILE A 93 -13.62 1.97 -1.05
C ILE A 93 -14.06 2.13 -2.50
N ASN A 94 -15.34 2.41 -2.74
CA ASN A 94 -15.87 2.62 -4.09
C ASN A 94 -15.17 3.79 -4.79
N GLU A 95 -15.03 4.94 -4.12
CA GLU A 95 -14.29 6.08 -4.66
C GLU A 95 -12.86 5.70 -5.05
N THR A 96 -12.19 4.88 -4.24
CA THR A 96 -10.81 4.42 -4.51
C THR A 96 -10.75 3.54 -5.76
N GLU A 97 -11.71 2.63 -5.95
CA GLU A 97 -11.80 1.81 -7.16
C GLU A 97 -12.18 2.64 -8.40
N ASP A 98 -13.09 3.59 -8.26
CA ASP A 98 -13.49 4.53 -9.32
C ASP A 98 -12.31 5.38 -9.77
N ARG A 99 -11.47 5.85 -8.84
CA ARG A 99 -10.24 6.58 -9.19
C ARG A 99 -9.31 5.73 -10.04
N PHE A 100 -9.15 4.44 -9.74
CA PHE A 100 -8.34 3.56 -10.58
C PHE A 100 -8.97 3.39 -11.98
N LEU A 101 -10.28 3.18 -12.05
CA LEU A 101 -10.99 3.05 -13.33
C LEU A 101 -10.87 4.32 -14.18
N ILE A 102 -11.07 5.50 -13.60
CA ILE A 102 -10.97 6.79 -14.29
C ILE A 102 -9.56 6.99 -14.88
N GLU A 103 -8.52 6.67 -14.10
CA GLU A 103 -7.14 6.93 -14.50
C GLU A 103 -6.63 5.95 -15.57
N THR A 104 -7.12 4.71 -15.54
CA THR A 104 -6.60 3.60 -16.36
C THR A 104 -7.52 3.16 -17.49
N GLY A 105 -8.81 3.51 -17.41
CA GLY A 105 -9.86 2.98 -18.29
C GLY A 105 -10.23 1.52 -18.02
N VAL A 106 -9.69 0.88 -16.98
CA VAL A 106 -9.90 -0.54 -16.69
C VAL A 106 -10.32 -0.74 -15.23
N SER A 107 -11.42 -1.48 -15.00
CA SER A 107 -11.87 -1.78 -13.63
C SER A 107 -10.91 -2.74 -12.93
N LEU A 108 -10.87 -2.75 -11.59
CA LEU A 108 -10.05 -3.72 -10.85
C LEU A 108 -10.46 -5.17 -11.15
N THR A 109 -11.77 -5.40 -11.34
CA THR A 109 -12.33 -6.70 -11.73
C THR A 109 -11.84 -7.13 -13.10
N ASP A 110 -11.72 -6.20 -14.05
CA ASP A 110 -11.26 -6.47 -15.40
C ASP A 110 -9.75 -6.68 -15.47
N ALA A 111 -9.01 -5.90 -14.68
CA ALA A 111 -7.57 -5.99 -14.52
C ALA A 111 -7.13 -7.19 -13.66
N LYS A 112 -8.06 -7.88 -12.99
CA LYS A 112 -7.81 -9.01 -12.08
C LYS A 112 -6.75 -8.67 -11.03
N THR A 113 -6.86 -7.48 -10.46
CA THR A 113 -5.92 -6.91 -9.49
C THR A 113 -6.65 -6.44 -8.25
N TRP A 114 -5.87 -6.15 -7.20
CA TRP A 114 -6.27 -5.32 -6.07
C TRP A 114 -5.27 -4.18 -5.92
N LEU A 115 -5.70 -3.10 -5.28
CA LEU A 115 -4.86 -1.91 -5.13
C LEU A 115 -3.73 -2.19 -4.14
N SER A 116 -2.55 -1.63 -4.41
CA SER A 116 -1.48 -1.67 -3.42
C SER A 116 -1.85 -0.81 -2.19
N THR A 117 -1.21 -1.11 -1.05
CA THR A 117 -1.32 -0.20 0.11
C THR A 117 -0.78 1.20 -0.22
N GLY A 118 0.18 1.31 -1.15
CA GLY A 118 0.72 2.58 -1.63
C GLY A 118 -0.32 3.44 -2.34
N PHE A 119 -1.11 2.85 -3.23
CA PHE A 119 -2.17 3.56 -3.95
C PHE A 119 -3.22 4.14 -3.00
N VAL A 120 -3.69 3.32 -2.05
CA VAL A 120 -4.69 3.79 -1.09
C VAL A 120 -4.08 4.79 -0.09
N ALA A 121 -2.80 4.65 0.27
CA ALA A 121 -2.11 5.63 1.10
C ALA A 121 -1.94 6.98 0.41
N MET A 122 -1.66 6.99 -0.90
CA MET A 122 -1.60 8.22 -1.70
C MET A 122 -2.96 8.93 -1.73
N LEU A 123 -4.04 8.19 -2.00
CA LEU A 123 -5.40 8.75 -1.95
C LEU A 123 -5.75 9.29 -0.57
N PHE A 124 -5.43 8.56 0.50
CA PHE A 124 -5.63 9.04 1.86
C PHE A 124 -4.87 10.35 2.12
N ALA A 125 -3.61 10.45 1.68
CA ALA A 125 -2.82 11.67 1.84
C ALA A 125 -3.40 12.84 1.04
N LEU A 126 -3.94 12.60 -0.15
CA LEU A 126 -4.66 13.61 -0.94
C LEU A 126 -5.89 14.16 -0.22
N ASP A 127 -6.57 13.34 0.60
CA ASP A 127 -7.73 13.78 1.36
C ASP A 127 -7.38 14.65 2.57
N VAL A 128 -6.20 14.45 3.17
CA VAL A 128 -5.87 15.03 4.49
C VAL A 128 -4.66 15.96 4.52
N CYS A 129 -3.89 16.06 3.43
CA CYS A 129 -2.67 16.85 3.35
C CYS A 129 -2.76 17.94 2.26
N ASN A 130 -2.22 19.13 2.55
CA ASN A 130 -2.06 20.20 1.56
C ASN A 130 -0.82 20.02 0.66
N ARG A 131 0.13 19.20 1.11
CA ARG A 131 1.38 18.85 0.42
C ARG A 131 1.75 17.42 0.76
N ILE A 132 2.24 16.68 -0.23
CA ILE A 132 2.65 15.30 -0.09
C ILE A 132 4.09 15.18 -0.56
N ASP A 133 4.97 14.74 0.34
CA ASP A 133 6.35 14.39 0.00
C ASP A 133 6.49 12.87 0.03
N VAL A 134 6.90 12.29 -1.08
CA VAL A 134 6.97 10.84 -1.31
C VAL A 134 8.43 10.42 -1.36
N TYR A 135 8.78 9.38 -0.60
CA TYR A 135 10.13 8.87 -0.46
C TYR A 135 10.19 7.39 -0.86
N GLY A 136 11.32 6.95 -1.42
CA GLY A 136 11.53 5.55 -1.76
C GLY A 136 10.62 5.06 -2.89
N LEU A 137 10.29 5.96 -3.82
CA LEU A 137 9.48 5.64 -4.99
C LEU A 137 10.23 6.01 -6.25
N SER A 138 10.73 5.01 -6.99
CA SER A 138 11.35 5.19 -8.30
C SER A 138 10.30 5.50 -9.39
N ASN A 139 10.66 6.26 -10.42
CA ASN A 139 9.78 6.54 -11.57
C ASN A 139 9.45 5.26 -12.38
N VAL A 140 8.47 5.38 -13.29
CA VAL A 140 7.97 4.25 -14.09
C VAL A 140 9.06 3.63 -14.98
N GLU A 141 9.98 4.44 -15.50
CA GLU A 141 11.04 4.01 -16.41
C GLU A 141 12.31 3.52 -15.68
N TYR A 142 12.35 3.56 -14.35
CA TYR A 142 13.56 3.25 -13.58
C TYR A 142 14.06 1.85 -13.91
N CYS A 143 13.18 0.85 -13.86
CA CYS A 143 13.55 -0.55 -14.06
C CYS A 143 13.91 -0.89 -15.51
N SER A 144 13.31 -0.21 -16.49
CA SER A 144 13.71 -0.40 -17.90
C SER A 144 15.07 0.23 -18.19
N ARG A 145 15.41 1.35 -17.52
CA ARG A 145 16.73 2.01 -17.63
C ARG A 145 17.81 1.33 -16.78
N HIS A 146 17.42 0.57 -15.75
CA HIS A 146 18.35 -0.11 -14.83
C HIS A 146 18.02 -1.60 -14.72
N PRO A 147 18.17 -2.38 -15.81
CA PRO A 147 17.81 -3.81 -15.83
C PRO A 147 18.63 -4.65 -14.84
N ASN A 148 19.82 -4.19 -14.45
CA ASN A 148 20.70 -4.86 -13.49
C ASN A 148 20.60 -4.28 -12.07
N SER A 149 19.57 -3.49 -11.78
CA SER A 149 19.37 -2.92 -10.43
C SER A 149 19.30 -4.02 -9.37
N SER A 150 20.10 -3.86 -8.31
CA SER A 150 20.11 -4.74 -7.13
C SER A 150 19.23 -4.19 -5.99
N SER A 151 18.49 -3.10 -6.23
CA SER A 151 17.62 -2.50 -5.21
C SER A 151 16.61 -3.50 -4.69
N SER A 152 16.50 -3.58 -3.36
CA SER A 152 15.52 -4.45 -2.70
C SER A 152 14.13 -3.82 -2.74
N TYR A 153 13.10 -4.67 -2.87
CA TYR A 153 11.70 -4.25 -2.89
C TYR A 153 11.22 -3.67 -1.54
N HIS A 154 11.83 -4.12 -0.44
CA HIS A 154 11.68 -3.54 0.88
C HIS A 154 13.07 -3.19 1.41
N TYR A 155 13.27 -1.95 1.87
CA TYR A 155 14.52 -1.51 2.52
C TYR A 155 14.90 -2.38 3.73
N TYR A 156 13.89 -2.94 4.42
CA TYR A 156 14.06 -3.75 5.63
C TYR A 156 14.18 -5.27 5.39
N GLU A 157 14.20 -5.71 4.13
CA GLU A 157 14.38 -7.12 3.73
C GLU A 157 15.44 -7.22 2.61
N PRO A 158 16.69 -6.76 2.84
CA PRO A 158 17.70 -6.70 1.80
C PRO A 158 17.99 -8.10 1.23
N GLY A 159 18.03 -8.19 -0.09
CA GLY A 159 18.33 -9.43 -0.81
C GLY A 159 17.20 -10.46 -0.87
N VAL A 160 16.06 -10.23 -0.20
CA VAL A 160 14.92 -11.16 -0.23
C VAL A 160 14.19 -11.12 -1.58
N GLN A 161 13.95 -9.92 -2.09
CA GLN A 161 13.26 -9.70 -3.36
C GLN A 161 13.79 -8.43 -4.02
N ARG A 162 14.25 -8.54 -5.28
CA ARG A 162 14.64 -7.36 -6.07
C ARG A 162 13.40 -6.60 -6.55
N GLU A 163 13.44 -5.28 -6.43
CA GLU A 163 12.32 -4.38 -6.78
C GLU A 163 11.91 -4.56 -8.23
N CYS A 164 12.86 -4.40 -9.16
CA CYS A 164 12.55 -4.37 -10.59
C CYS A 164 12.03 -5.71 -11.12
N GLU A 165 12.57 -6.83 -10.63
CA GLU A 165 12.05 -8.16 -10.98
C GLU A 165 10.62 -8.34 -10.50
N TYR A 166 10.33 -7.92 -9.26
CA TYR A 166 9.00 -8.06 -8.69
C TYR A 166 7.97 -7.17 -9.40
N TYR A 167 8.33 -5.91 -9.65
CA TYR A 167 7.47 -4.97 -10.36
C TYR A 167 7.17 -5.44 -11.77
N GLN A 168 8.19 -5.85 -12.52
CA GLN A 168 8.00 -6.35 -13.88
C GLN A 168 7.12 -7.61 -13.88
N TRP A 169 7.42 -8.57 -13.00
CA TRP A 169 6.65 -9.79 -12.87
C TRP A 169 5.18 -9.50 -12.55
N SER A 170 4.92 -8.66 -11.55
CA SER A 170 3.57 -8.34 -11.05
C SER A 170 2.76 -7.52 -12.04
N GLU A 171 3.37 -6.51 -12.66
CA GLU A 171 2.73 -5.63 -13.65
C GLU A 171 2.18 -6.46 -14.82
N THR A 172 3.02 -7.35 -15.37
CA THR A 172 2.70 -8.15 -16.57
C THR A 172 1.78 -9.35 -16.32
N GLN A 173 1.45 -9.68 -15.07
CA GLN A 173 0.49 -10.75 -14.78
C GLN A 173 -0.94 -10.36 -15.18
N MET A 174 -1.47 -10.85 -16.29
CA MET A 174 -2.83 -10.48 -16.75
C MET A 174 -4.00 -10.99 -15.90
N ASN A 175 -3.74 -11.75 -14.83
CA ASN A 175 -4.77 -12.40 -14.01
C ASN A 175 -4.56 -12.35 -12.49
N LYS A 176 -3.51 -11.67 -12.02
CA LYS A 176 -3.15 -11.52 -10.61
C LYS A 176 -2.10 -10.42 -10.44
N GLY A 177 -1.70 -10.19 -9.20
CA GLY A 177 -0.61 -9.27 -8.89
C GLY A 177 -1.04 -7.81 -8.98
N HIS A 178 -0.29 -6.95 -8.32
CA HIS A 178 -0.47 -5.52 -8.37
C HIS A 178 0.01 -4.93 -9.69
N LYS A 179 -0.59 -3.83 -10.10
CA LYS A 179 -0.19 -3.03 -11.27
C LYS A 179 0.70 -1.88 -10.85
N PHE A 180 1.86 -2.20 -10.24
CA PHE A 180 2.75 -1.22 -9.63
C PHE A 180 3.22 -0.14 -10.60
N MET A 181 3.57 -0.49 -11.84
CA MET A 181 4.01 0.51 -12.82
C MET A 181 2.83 1.37 -13.28
N THR A 182 1.64 0.76 -13.44
CA THR A 182 0.40 1.51 -13.69
C THR A 182 0.07 2.47 -12.55
N GLU A 183 0.10 2.04 -11.30
CA GLU A 183 -0.12 2.88 -10.12
C GLU A 183 0.90 4.03 -10.05
N LYS A 184 2.19 3.77 -10.32
CA LYS A 184 3.23 4.80 -10.40
C LYS A 184 2.95 5.83 -11.50
N ALA A 185 2.46 5.39 -12.66
CA ALA A 185 2.08 6.29 -13.74
C ALA A 185 0.89 7.19 -13.35
N VAL A 186 -0.05 6.65 -12.57
CA VAL A 186 -1.13 7.45 -11.95
C VAL A 186 -0.56 8.50 -11.00
N PHE A 187 0.37 8.14 -10.11
CA PHE A 187 0.99 9.11 -9.18
C PHE A 187 1.76 10.20 -9.93
N ALA A 188 2.46 9.83 -11.01
CA ALA A 188 3.12 10.79 -11.88
C ALA A 188 2.09 11.78 -12.47
N ARG A 189 0.96 11.30 -13.01
CA ARG A 189 -0.10 12.20 -13.52
C ARG A 189 -0.67 13.09 -12.42
N TRP A 190 -0.98 12.54 -11.24
CA TRP A 190 -1.50 13.32 -10.11
C TRP A 190 -0.53 14.41 -9.67
N SER A 191 0.79 14.18 -9.71
CA SER A 191 1.78 15.19 -9.34
C SER A 191 1.77 16.45 -10.23
N LEU A 192 1.10 16.42 -11.39
CA LEU A 192 0.94 17.59 -12.26
C LEU A 192 -0.20 18.51 -11.83
N GLY A 193 -1.17 18.01 -11.07
CA GLY A 193 -2.33 18.77 -10.58
C GLY A 193 -2.36 18.95 -9.06
N TYR A 194 -1.77 18.01 -8.32
CA TYR A 194 -1.67 18.05 -6.86
C TYR A 194 -0.24 18.40 -6.41
N ASN A 195 -0.12 18.93 -5.19
CA ASN A 195 1.16 19.32 -4.60
C ASN A 195 1.95 18.10 -4.07
N ILE A 196 2.34 17.22 -4.99
CA ILE A 196 3.09 15.98 -4.72
C ILE A 196 4.54 16.15 -5.19
N HIS A 197 5.50 15.82 -4.32
CA HIS A 197 6.94 15.89 -4.62
C HIS A 197 7.59 14.53 -4.33
N PHE A 198 8.44 14.06 -5.24
CA PHE A 198 9.15 12.79 -5.08
C PHE A 198 10.61 13.04 -4.71
N HIS A 199 11.09 12.29 -3.72
CA HIS A 199 12.42 12.40 -3.14
C HIS A 199 13.06 11.02 -3.03
N TYR A 200 14.38 10.96 -3.18
CA TYR A 200 15.20 9.77 -3.00
C TYR A 200 14.59 8.49 -3.63
N PRO A 201 14.55 8.39 -4.98
CA PRO A 201 15.12 9.34 -5.93
C PRO A 201 14.21 10.55 -6.23
N SER A 202 14.82 11.69 -6.54
CA SER A 202 14.08 12.86 -7.03
C SER A 202 13.71 12.68 -8.50
N TRP A 203 12.43 12.87 -8.84
CA TRP A 203 11.98 12.87 -10.23
C TRP A 203 10.70 13.70 -10.40
N ARG A 204 10.40 14.04 -11.65
CA ARG A 204 9.19 14.75 -12.04
C ARG A 204 8.47 13.97 -13.13
N ALA A 205 7.14 14.09 -13.17
CA ALA A 205 6.36 13.51 -14.25
C ALA A 205 6.74 14.14 -15.59
N THR A 206 7.00 13.30 -16.59
CA THR A 206 7.32 13.72 -17.96
C THR A 206 6.12 13.58 -18.91
N ILE A 207 4.92 13.43 -18.36
CA ILE A 207 3.67 13.27 -19.12
C ILE A 207 3.36 14.59 -19.83
N ARG A 208 3.40 14.58 -21.16
CA ARG A 208 3.15 15.78 -22.00
C ARG A 208 1.66 16.05 -22.20
N ASN A 209 0.87 15.00 -22.38
CA ASN A 209 -0.57 15.10 -22.54
C ASN A 209 -1.25 14.42 -21.35
N VAL A 210 -1.70 15.22 -20.39
CA VAL A 210 -2.33 14.73 -19.15
C VAL A 210 -3.65 14.01 -19.38
N THR A 211 -4.34 14.30 -20.49
CA THR A 211 -5.61 13.66 -20.86
C THR A 211 -5.43 12.43 -21.74
N ALA A 212 -4.21 12.18 -22.25
CA ALA A 212 -3.92 10.95 -22.99
C ALA A 212 -4.04 9.74 -22.07
N GLU A 213 -4.41 8.59 -22.63
CA GLU A 213 -4.43 7.32 -21.92
C GLU A 213 -3.05 6.98 -21.35
N LEU A 214 -3.00 6.29 -20.20
CA LEU A 214 -1.74 5.81 -19.66
C LEU A 214 -1.16 4.70 -20.53
N GLU A 215 0.15 4.76 -20.74
CA GLU A 215 0.91 3.73 -21.44
C GLU A 215 1.82 3.01 -20.45
N THR A 216 1.34 1.89 -19.93
CA THR A 216 2.10 1.02 -19.02
C THR A 216 2.14 -0.40 -19.58
N PRO A 217 3.08 -1.25 -19.14
CA PRO A 217 3.17 -2.62 -19.65
C PRO A 217 1.86 -3.40 -19.48
N PHE A 218 1.15 -3.24 -18.37
CA PHE A 218 -0.15 -3.87 -18.17
C PHE A 218 -1.20 -3.37 -19.19
N LEU A 219 -1.32 -2.05 -19.37
CA LEU A 219 -2.34 -1.47 -20.24
C LEU A 219 -2.09 -1.81 -21.71
N GLN A 220 -0.83 -1.90 -22.13
CA GLN A 220 -0.46 -2.36 -23.47
C GLN A 220 -0.89 -3.81 -23.70
N LEU A 221 -0.50 -4.72 -22.81
CA LEU A 221 -0.91 -6.13 -22.88
C LEU A 221 -2.43 -6.30 -22.83
N TYR A 222 -3.13 -5.48 -22.04
CA TYR A 222 -4.58 -5.50 -21.94
C TYR A 222 -5.26 -5.08 -23.25
N LYS A 223 -4.82 -3.97 -23.86
CA LYS A 223 -5.34 -3.49 -25.15
C LYS A 223 -5.05 -4.47 -26.29
N GLU A 224 -3.87 -5.06 -26.31
CA GLU A 224 -3.51 -6.11 -27.27
C GLU A 224 -4.42 -7.33 -27.14
N ALA A 225 -4.62 -7.82 -25.93
CA ALA A 225 -5.48 -8.98 -25.66
C ALA A 225 -6.96 -8.72 -26.00
N LEU A 226 -7.44 -7.48 -25.79
CA LEU A 226 -8.77 -7.06 -26.24
C LEU A 226 -8.85 -7.09 -27.77
N LYS A 227 -7.88 -6.49 -28.46
CA LYS A 227 -7.85 -6.41 -29.93
C LYS A 227 -7.76 -7.79 -30.58
N SER A 228 -7.01 -8.72 -29.99
CA SER A 228 -6.88 -10.08 -30.51
C SER A 228 -7.99 -11.04 -30.07
N GLY A 229 -8.94 -10.59 -29.23
CA GLY A 229 -10.01 -11.44 -28.69
C GLY A 229 -9.54 -12.54 -27.74
N THR A 230 -8.32 -12.44 -27.20
CA THR A 230 -7.69 -13.47 -26.35
C THR A 230 -7.92 -13.21 -24.85
N LEU A 231 -8.45 -12.05 -24.47
CA LEU A 231 -8.60 -11.63 -23.08
C LEU A 231 -9.38 -12.65 -22.23
N GLU A 232 -10.51 -13.16 -22.75
CA GLU A 232 -11.32 -14.15 -22.03
C GLU A 232 -10.63 -15.49 -21.86
N HIS A 233 -9.80 -15.89 -22.82
CA HIS A 233 -8.99 -17.10 -22.70
C HIS A 233 -7.91 -16.95 -21.62
N ILE A 234 -7.21 -15.81 -21.59
CA ILE A 234 -6.22 -15.48 -20.55
C ILE A 234 -6.88 -15.47 -19.16
N ARG A 235 -8.08 -14.92 -19.05
CA ARG A 235 -8.87 -14.89 -17.81
C ARG A 235 -9.27 -16.29 -17.33
N LYS A 236 -9.68 -17.18 -18.23
CA LYS A 236 -10.08 -18.57 -17.90
C LYS A 236 -8.89 -19.48 -17.57
N ALA A 237 -7.74 -19.26 -18.21
CA ALA A 237 -6.51 -19.98 -17.90
C ALA A 237 -5.96 -19.67 -16.50
N ALA A 238 -6.39 -18.56 -15.90
CA ALA A 238 -6.13 -18.25 -14.50
C ALA A 238 -6.85 -19.26 -13.60
N ARG A 239 -6.10 -20.22 -13.02
CA ARG A 239 -6.62 -21.05 -11.94
C ARG A 239 -7.23 -20.13 -10.89
N HIS A 240 -8.50 -20.33 -10.55
CA HIS A 240 -9.17 -19.63 -9.46
C HIS A 240 -8.42 -19.94 -8.16
N VAL A 241 -7.45 -19.11 -7.79
CA VAL A 241 -6.87 -19.15 -6.45
C VAL A 241 -7.86 -18.45 -5.54
N ARG A 242 -8.86 -19.20 -5.07
CA ARG A 242 -9.59 -18.83 -3.86
C ARG A 242 -8.53 -18.74 -2.76
N VAL A 243 -8.16 -17.54 -2.34
CA VAL A 243 -7.23 -17.35 -1.22
C VAL A 243 -7.96 -17.74 0.06
N VAL A 244 -8.12 -19.05 0.30
CA VAL A 244 -8.47 -19.59 1.62
C VAL A 244 -7.18 -20.15 2.19
N ARG A 245 -6.30 -19.27 2.67
CA ARG A 245 -5.13 -19.70 3.45
C ARG A 245 -5.54 -19.79 4.92
N ARG A 246 -5.66 -21.02 5.42
CA ARG A 246 -5.99 -21.33 6.83
C ARG A 246 -5.00 -20.62 7.78
N VAL A 247 -5.52 -19.75 8.66
CA VAL A 247 -4.74 -19.11 9.72
C VAL A 247 -4.77 -20.03 10.96
N LYS A 248 -3.61 -20.58 11.36
CA LYS A 248 -3.44 -21.22 12.68
C LYS A 248 -3.17 -20.11 13.70
N VAL A 249 -4.12 -19.86 14.62
CA VAL A 249 -3.98 -18.89 15.71
C VAL A 249 -3.54 -19.63 16.99
N ILE A 250 -2.35 -19.33 17.50
CA ILE A 250 -1.88 -19.80 18.82
C ILE A 250 -2.15 -18.68 19.83
N ARG A 251 -2.99 -18.93 20.85
CA ARG A 251 -3.36 -17.97 21.91
C ARG A 251 -2.44 -18.13 23.13
N ARG A 252 -1.86 -17.04 23.64
CA ARG A 252 -1.41 -16.92 25.04
C ARG A 252 -1.83 -15.56 25.61
N TYR A 253 -2.34 -15.56 26.84
CA TYR A 253 -2.96 -14.44 27.54
C TYR A 253 -2.00 -13.79 28.55
N ALA A 254 -2.04 -12.45 28.70
CA ALA A 254 -1.52 -11.75 29.88
C ALA A 254 -2.23 -10.38 30.06
N ARG A 255 -2.37 -9.95 31.33
CA ARG A 255 -3.26 -8.87 31.85
C ARG A 255 -2.62 -7.46 31.87
N VAL A 256 -3.47 -6.45 32.09
CA VAL A 256 -3.30 -4.98 31.91
C VAL A 256 -3.21 -4.23 33.25
N PRO A 257 -2.49 -3.08 33.33
CA PRO A 257 -3.01 -1.89 34.05
C PRO A 257 -2.91 -0.54 33.28
N VAL A 258 -3.51 0.51 33.88
CA VAL A 258 -4.20 1.73 33.33
C VAL A 258 -3.38 3.06 33.54
N PRO A 259 -3.66 4.19 32.82
CA PRO A 259 -2.76 5.35 32.59
C PRO A 259 -3.19 6.68 33.30
N PRO A 260 -2.51 7.83 33.03
CA PRO A 260 -3.25 8.96 32.40
C PRO A 260 -2.46 9.93 31.46
N ASN A 261 -3.23 10.52 30.51
CA ASN A 261 -3.39 11.91 29.97
C ASN A 261 -2.19 12.87 29.73
N ASN A 262 -2.15 13.85 28.80
CA ASN A 262 -2.94 14.36 27.65
C ASN A 262 -2.08 15.43 26.90
N MET A 263 -2.57 15.97 25.76
CA MET A 263 -2.11 17.11 24.90
C MET A 263 -1.48 16.65 23.58
N GLY A 264 -1.68 17.22 22.38
CA GLY A 264 -2.34 18.44 21.85
C GLY A 264 -1.62 18.71 20.49
N VAL A 265 -2.33 19.01 19.39
CA VAL A 265 -1.83 18.76 18.02
C VAL A 265 -1.80 20.00 17.10
N GLY A 266 -0.71 20.18 16.34
CA GLY A 266 -0.52 21.17 15.26
C GLY A 266 -0.46 20.55 13.83
N PRO A 267 -0.22 21.34 12.77
CA PRO A 267 -0.47 20.98 11.38
C PRO A 267 0.47 19.89 10.84
N TYR A 268 -0.09 18.92 10.11
CA TYR A 268 0.59 17.68 9.69
C TYR A 268 1.15 17.74 8.27
N VAL A 269 2.40 17.27 8.11
CA VAL A 269 3.01 16.86 6.84
C VAL A 269 3.22 15.35 6.95
N ILE A 270 2.62 14.55 6.06
CA ILE A 270 2.76 13.08 6.10
C ILE A 270 3.69 12.63 4.96
N PRO A 271 4.93 12.20 5.26
CA PRO A 271 5.76 11.55 4.26
C PRO A 271 5.20 10.16 3.93
N ILE A 272 4.99 9.85 2.65
CA ILE A 272 4.66 8.49 2.21
C ILE A 272 5.97 7.79 1.86
N VAL A 273 6.44 6.92 2.76
CA VAL A 273 7.55 5.99 2.48
C VAL A 273 6.96 4.71 1.90
N GLN A 274 7.13 4.52 0.58
CA GLN A 274 6.95 3.22 -0.05
C GLN A 274 8.26 2.45 0.06
N GLY A 275 8.20 1.14 0.29
CA GLY A 275 9.36 0.33 0.69
C GLY A 275 10.49 0.21 -0.35
N GLY A 276 10.47 0.96 -1.45
CA GLY A 276 11.45 0.83 -2.51
C GLY A 276 12.70 1.67 -2.26
N MET A 277 13.86 1.05 -2.47
CA MET A 277 15.21 1.63 -2.40
C MET A 277 15.69 2.05 -0.99
N ASN A 278 16.98 1.77 -0.73
CA ASN A 278 17.72 2.48 0.31
C ASN A 278 17.74 3.95 -0.10
N ILE A 279 17.45 4.84 0.86
CA ILE A 279 17.53 6.29 0.69
C ILE A 279 18.99 6.72 0.60
#